data_AF-A0AA43RLC4-F1
#
_entry.id   AF-A0AA43RLC4-F1
#
_cell.length_a   1.000
_cell.length_b   1.000
_cell.length_c   1.000
_cell.angle_alpha   90.00
_cell.angle_beta   90.00
_cell.angle_gamma   90.00
#
_symmetry.space_group_name_H-M   'P 1'
#
loop_
_entity.id
_entity.type
_entity.pdbx_description
1 polymer ?
#
loop_
_entity_poly.entity_id
_entity_poly.type
_entity_poly.pdbx_seq_one_letter_code
_entity_poly.pdbx_strand_id
1 'polypeptide(L)'
;GLTEDELCIAQNEIWARHGRKFKNNWLQEYFDGQSWYHGTVDPDDFTKQKIGWSDVEEANAKLISDTLSSKGYDVNAVHPN
;
A
#
# COMPACT_ATOMS: atom_id res chain seq x y z
N GLY A 1 14.20 14.33 -1.93
CA GLY A 1 12.87 13.83 -2.30
C GLY A 1 12.81 12.37 -1.95
N LEU A 2 11.63 11.85 -1.65
CA LEU A 2 11.45 10.43 -1.28
C LEU A 2 11.96 9.50 -2.40
N THR A 3 12.55 8.38 -1.99
CA THR A 3 12.97 7.27 -2.83
C THR A 3 11.77 6.46 -3.32
N GLU A 4 12.02 5.60 -4.30
CA GLU A 4 10.99 4.71 -4.87
C GLU A 4 10.40 3.77 -3.82
N ASP A 5 11.26 3.18 -2.99
CA ASP A 5 10.87 2.30 -1.89
C ASP A 5 10.02 3.03 -0.85
N GLU A 6 10.39 4.26 -0.47
CA GLU A 6 9.62 5.07 0.50
C GLU A 6 8.22 5.40 -0.03
N LEU A 7 8.08 5.69 -1.32
CA LEU A 7 6.79 5.96 -1.93
C LEU A 7 5.92 4.69 -2.03
N CYS A 8 6.55 3.54 -2.32
CA CYS A 8 5.88 2.25 -2.34
C CYS A 8 5.37 1.87 -0.94
N ILE A 9 6.22 1.99 0.07
CA ILE A 9 5.86 1.77 1.47
C ILE A 9 4.72 2.71 1.87
N ALA A 10 4.80 4.00 1.54
CA ALA A 10 3.75 4.97 1.89
C ALA A 10 2.38 4.63 1.27
N GLN A 11 2.37 4.14 0.02
CA GLN A 11 1.14 3.68 -0.62
C GLN A 11 0.56 2.44 0.09
N ASN A 12 1.42 1.46 0.35
CA ASN A 12 1.02 0.19 0.95
C ASN A 12 0.71 0.31 2.45
N GLU A 13 1.22 1.35 3.12
CA GLU A 13 0.94 1.62 4.53
C GLU A 13 -0.57 1.80 4.75
N ILE A 14 -1.26 2.48 3.84
CA ILE A 14 -2.71 2.64 3.90
C ILE A 14 -3.38 1.25 3.95
N TRP A 15 -2.94 0.30 3.11
CA TRP A 15 -3.48 -1.06 3.10
C TRP A 15 -3.06 -1.86 4.34
N ALA A 16 -1.83 -1.68 4.81
CA ALA A 16 -1.32 -2.32 6.02
C ALA A 16 -2.09 -1.90 7.27
N ARG A 17 -2.52 -0.62 7.37
CA ARG A 17 -3.35 -0.11 8.47
C ARG A 17 -4.71 -0.81 8.55
N HIS A 18 -5.21 -1.28 7.41
CA HIS A 18 -6.43 -2.09 7.31
C HIS A 18 -6.17 -3.60 7.49
N GLY A 19 -4.95 -3.99 7.84
CA GLY A 19 -4.57 -5.38 8.10
C GLY A 19 -4.44 -6.24 6.83
N ARG A 20 -4.29 -5.63 5.65
CA ARG A 20 -4.04 -6.38 4.40
C ARG A 20 -2.69 -7.08 4.47
N LYS A 21 -2.65 -8.37 4.13
CA LYS A 21 -1.41 -9.10 3.84
C LYS A 21 -0.91 -8.81 2.42
N PHE A 22 0.38 -9.02 2.19
CA PHE A 22 1.05 -8.74 0.94
C PHE A 22 1.57 -10.04 0.30
N LYS A 23 1.35 -10.18 -1.01
CA LYS A 23 1.93 -11.30 -1.80
C LYS A 23 3.42 -11.11 -2.06
N ASN A 24 3.86 -9.86 -2.08
CA ASN A 24 5.27 -9.50 -2.21
C ASN A 24 5.98 -9.70 -0.85
N ASN A 25 6.98 -10.58 -0.82
CA ASN A 25 7.72 -10.91 0.40
C ASN A 25 8.42 -9.71 1.03
N TRP A 26 8.99 -8.80 0.23
CA TRP A 26 9.67 -7.61 0.76
C TRP A 26 8.68 -6.70 1.50
N LEU A 27 7.48 -6.47 0.93
CA LEU A 27 6.43 -5.70 1.60
C LEU A 27 5.92 -6.43 2.86
N GLN A 28 5.70 -7.74 2.76
CA GLN A 28 5.22 -8.53 3.90
C GLN A 28 6.23 -8.47 5.06
N GLU A 29 7.51 -8.72 4.80
CA GLU A 29 8.58 -8.65 5.82
C GLU A 29 8.73 -7.23 6.39
N TYR A 30 8.64 -6.19 5.55
CA TYR A 30 8.72 -4.80 5.99
C TYR A 30 7.60 -4.46 6.99
N PHE A 31 6.36 -4.85 6.66
CA PHE A 31 5.21 -4.56 7.53
C PHE A 31 5.14 -5.49 8.74
N ASP A 32 5.55 -6.75 8.65
CA ASP A 32 5.66 -7.66 9.80
C ASP A 32 6.65 -7.13 10.87
N GLY A 33 7.62 -6.32 10.46
CA GLY A 33 8.52 -5.60 11.38
C GLY A 33 7.88 -4.41 12.12
N GLN A 34 6.67 -3.99 11.74
CA GLN A 34 6.00 -2.84 12.34
C GLN A 34 5.11 -3.26 13.51
N SER A 35 5.35 -2.71 14.70
CA SER A 35 4.59 -3.07 15.91
C SER A 35 3.09 -2.77 15.84
N TRP A 36 2.66 -1.90 14.93
CA TRP A 36 1.26 -1.55 14.72
C TRP A 36 0.57 -2.41 13.67
N TYR A 37 1.32 -3.15 12.85
CA TYR A 37 0.79 -3.92 11.75
C TYR A 37 0.29 -5.29 12.22
N HIS A 38 -0.90 -5.66 11.74
CA HIS A 38 -1.51 -6.95 12.02
C HIS A 38 -2.14 -7.49 10.73
N GLY A 39 -1.41 -8.34 10.00
CA GLY A 39 -1.86 -8.92 8.74
C GLY A 39 -2.97 -9.96 8.91
N THR A 40 -4.23 -9.53 8.99
CA THR A 40 -5.39 -10.41 9.22
C THR A 40 -6.24 -10.65 7.98
N VAL A 41 -6.15 -9.79 6.96
CA VAL A 41 -6.99 -9.83 5.76
C VAL A 41 -6.15 -10.32 4.58
N ASP A 42 -6.58 -11.41 3.96
CA ASP A 42 -5.90 -11.91 2.76
C ASP A 42 -6.07 -10.94 1.58
N PRO A 43 -5.03 -10.80 0.72
CA PRO A 43 -5.01 -9.81 -0.35
C PRO A 43 -6.15 -9.97 -1.35
N ASP A 44 -6.61 -11.20 -1.59
CA ASP A 44 -7.72 -11.52 -2.49
C ASP A 44 -9.08 -11.18 -1.88
N ASP A 45 -9.17 -11.12 -0.55
CA ASP A 45 -10.36 -10.72 0.19
C ASP A 45 -10.43 -9.22 0.47
N PHE A 46 -9.34 -8.50 0.23
CA PHE A 46 -9.22 -7.07 0.48
C PHE A 46 -9.93 -6.27 -0.61
N THR A 47 -11.17 -5.86 -0.33
CA THR A 47 -11.92 -4.95 -1.19
C THR A 47 -12.18 -3.63 -0.48
N LYS A 48 -12.10 -2.51 -1.23
CA LYS A 48 -12.37 -1.14 -0.72
C LYS A 48 -13.69 -1.05 0.08
N GLN A 49 -14.67 -1.86 -0.32
CA GLN A 49 -16.00 -1.91 0.25
C GLN A 49 -16.04 -2.64 1.61
N LYS A 50 -15.20 -3.66 1.82
CA LYS A 50 -15.14 -4.43 3.07
C LYS A 50 -14.45 -3.67 4.21
N ILE A 51 -13.53 -2.78 3.89
CA ILE A 51 -12.68 -2.06 4.86
C ILE A 51 -13.21 -0.67 5.25
N GLY A 52 -14.31 -0.23 4.64
CA GLY A 52 -14.90 1.08 4.96
C GLY A 52 -13.97 2.24 4.64
N TRP A 53 -13.30 2.18 3.49
CA TRP A 53 -12.42 3.25 3.01
C TRP A 53 -13.09 4.63 3.09
N SER A 54 -12.38 5.58 3.69
CA SER A 54 -12.80 6.98 3.73
C SER A 54 -12.33 7.73 2.48
N ASP A 55 -13.04 8.81 2.15
CA ASP A 55 -12.68 9.71 1.04
C ASP A 55 -11.25 10.26 1.15
N VAL A 56 -10.74 10.39 2.39
CA VAL A 56 -9.38 10.85 2.68
C VAL A 56 -8.33 9.82 2.29
N GLU A 57 -8.58 8.54 2.57
CA GLU A 57 -7.65 7.46 2.21
C GLU A 57 -7.62 7.25 0.70
N GLU A 58 -8.76 7.41 0.03
CA GLU A 58 -8.83 7.40 -1.43
C GLU A 58 -8.07 8.59 -2.03
N ALA A 59 -8.26 9.79 -1.49
CA ALA A 59 -7.52 10.98 -1.93
C ALA A 59 -6.01 10.84 -1.71
N ASN A 60 -5.59 10.28 -0.57
CA ASN A 60 -4.18 10.06 -0.26
C ASN A 60 -3.57 8.99 -1.18
N ALA A 61 -4.25 7.85 -1.38
CA ALA A 61 -3.80 6.82 -2.30
C ALA A 61 -3.67 7.36 -3.73
N LYS A 62 -4.63 8.18 -4.16
CA LYS A 62 -4.59 8.85 -5.47
C LYS A 62 -3.43 9.83 -5.56
N LEU A 63 -3.22 10.67 -4.55
CA LEU A 63 -2.12 11.63 -4.51
C LEU A 63 -0.75 10.95 -4.62
N ILE A 64 -0.56 9.84 -3.89
CA ILE A 64 0.67 9.06 -3.94
C ILE A 64 0.85 8.43 -5.33
N SER A 65 -0.23 7.88 -5.90
CA SER A 65 -0.23 7.31 -7.26
C SER A 65 0.08 8.35 -8.35
N ASP A 66 -0.51 9.54 -8.25
CA ASP A 66 -0.29 10.65 -9.19
C ASP A 66 1.16 11.16 -9.09
N THR A 67 1.71 11.22 -7.87
CA THR A 67 3.10 11.62 -7.61
C THR A 67 4.09 10.62 -8.20
N LEU A 68 3.81 9.32 -8.05
CA LEU A 68 4.61 8.23 -8.64
C LEU A 68 4.56 8.28 -10.17
N SER A 69 3.36 8.41 -10.75
CA SER A 69 3.16 8.48 -12.20
C SER A 69 3.84 9.70 -12.81
N SER A 70 3.73 10.86 -12.17
CA SER A 70 4.37 12.11 -12.62
C SER A 70 5.90 12.05 -12.59
N LYS A 71 6.47 11.17 -11.76
CA LYS A 71 7.91 10.88 -11.72
C LYS A 71 8.33 9.81 -12.72
N GLY A 72 7.40 9.25 -13.49
CA GLY A 72 7.65 8.21 -14.49
C GLY A 72 7.59 6.78 -13.96
N TYR A 73 7.06 6.57 -12.75
CA TYR A 73 6.96 5.24 -12.15
C TYR A 73 5.61 4.60 -12.47
N ASP A 74 5.65 3.39 -13.02
CA ASP A 74 4.46 2.54 -13.11
C ASP A 74 4.25 1.85 -11.77
N VAL A 75 3.28 2.33 -11.01
CA VAL A 75 2.89 1.79 -9.70
C VAL A 75 2.55 0.30 -9.73
N ASN A 76 2.20 -0.26 -10.90
CA ASN A 76 1.95 -1.69 -11.07
C ASN A 76 3.21 -2.48 -11.49
N ALA A 77 4.22 -1.81 -12.07
CA ALA A 77 5.48 -2.42 -12.47
C ALA A 77 6.52 -2.42 -11.35
N VAL A 78 6.47 -1.45 -10.43
CA VAL A 78 7.43 -1.39 -9.30
C VAL A 78 7.35 -2.68 -8.50
N HIS A 79 6.14 -3.20 -8.21
CA HIS A 79 5.95 -4.59 -7.78
C HIS A 79 4.52 -5.09 -8.08
N PRO A 80 4.35 -6.04 -9.02
CA PRO A 80 3.04 -6.60 -9.32
C PRO A 80 2.48 -7.41 -8.14
N ASN A 81 1.16 -7.32 -7.93
CA ASN A 81 0.39 -8.17 -7.01
C ASN A 81 0.59 -9.65 -7.29
#